data_AF-A0A3N4N6Q9-F1
#
_entry.id   AF-A0A3N4N6Q9-F1
#
_cell.length_a   1.000
_cell.length_b   1.000
_cell.length_c   1.000
_cell.angle_alpha   90.00
_cell.angle_beta   90.00
_cell.angle_gamma   90.00
#
_symmetry.space_group_name_H-M   'P 1'
#
loop_
_entity.id
_entity.type
_entity.pdbx_description
1 polymer ?
#
loop_
_entity_poly.entity_id
_entity_poly.type
_entity_poly.pdbx_seq_one_letter_code
_entity_poly.pdbx_strand_id
1 'polypeptide(L)'
;MKQPKSDAAKLCRVVDEILWRMWDPLEINDEENCRDEYQSYAYVLTGMLGRGADKHEIAQYLAQLQSEAMGLSGMDKRRTEQTAQEICTAYGQLR
;
A
#
# COMPACT_ATOMS: atom_id res chain seq x y z
N MET A 1 -22.85 11.13 -16.98
CA MET A 1 -21.64 11.80 -16.45
C MET A 1 -21.12 10.98 -15.28
N LYS A 2 -19.90 10.43 -15.36
CA LYS A 2 -19.25 9.77 -14.20
C LYS A 2 -18.64 10.89 -13.34
N GLN A 3 -18.99 10.95 -12.06
CA GLN A 3 -18.42 11.95 -11.14
C GLN A 3 -16.88 11.86 -11.15
N PRO A 4 -16.13 12.98 -11.07
CA PRO A 4 -14.70 12.93 -10.83
C PRO A 4 -14.48 12.26 -9.47
N LYS A 5 -13.66 11.20 -9.46
CA LYS A 5 -13.30 10.52 -8.21
C LYS A 5 -12.46 11.47 -7.36
N SER A 6 -12.81 11.60 -6.08
CA SER A 6 -12.10 12.42 -5.11
C SER A 6 -10.60 12.07 -5.08
N ASP A 7 -9.75 13.01 -4.67
CA ASP A 7 -8.30 12.77 -4.62
C ASP A 7 -7.95 11.60 -3.69
N ALA A 8 -8.75 11.38 -2.64
CA ALA A 8 -8.69 10.18 -1.80
C ALA A 8 -8.93 8.87 -2.60
N ALA A 9 -9.93 8.85 -3.49
CA ALA A 9 -10.22 7.68 -4.32
C ALA A 9 -9.19 7.48 -5.44
N LYS A 10 -8.48 8.52 -5.87
CA LYS A 10 -7.32 8.40 -6.77
C LYS A 10 -6.11 7.85 -6.01
N LEU A 11 -5.79 8.44 -4.86
CA LEU A 11 -4.71 7.99 -3.99
C LEU A 11 -4.86 6.52 -3.62
N CYS A 12 -6.07 6.10 -3.26
CA CYS A 12 -6.34 4.71 -2.88
C CYS A 12 -6.02 3.74 -4.02
N ARG A 13 -6.34 4.08 -5.27
CA ARG A 13 -5.92 3.26 -6.42
C ARG A 13 -4.43 3.24 -6.64
N VAL A 14 -3.76 4.37 -6.46
CA VAL A 14 -2.30 4.44 -6.64
C VAL A 14 -1.61 3.59 -5.58
N VAL A 15 -2.04 3.68 -4.32
CA VAL A 15 -1.51 2.85 -3.24
C VAL A 15 -1.78 1.37 -3.52
N ASP A 16 -3.00 1.00 -3.92
CA ASP A 16 -3.36 -0.37 -4.29
C ASP A 16 -2.46 -0.94 -5.42
N GLU A 17 -2.20 -0.16 -6.48
CA GLU A 17 -1.26 -0.57 -7.54
C GLU A 17 0.18 -0.72 -7.05
N ILE A 18 0.64 0.15 -6.14
CA ILE A 18 1.98 0.04 -5.54
C ILE A 18 2.09 -1.24 -4.71
N LEU A 19 1.07 -1.56 -3.89
CA LEU A 19 1.07 -2.80 -3.11
C LEU A 19 1.11 -4.03 -4.02
N TRP A 20 0.28 -4.05 -5.06
CA TRP A 20 0.21 -5.15 -6.03
C TRP A 20 1.54 -5.37 -6.77
N ARG A 21 2.19 -4.31 -7.24
CA ARG A 21 3.37 -4.43 -8.10
C ARG A 21 4.70 -4.51 -7.35
N MET A 22 4.79 -3.88 -6.18
CA MET A 22 6.07 -3.68 -5.49
C MET A 22 6.17 -4.40 -4.16
N TRP A 23 5.08 -4.47 -3.40
CA TRP A 23 5.13 -5.03 -2.04
C TRP A 23 4.98 -6.54 -2.05
N ASP A 24 3.88 -7.03 -2.66
CA ASP A 24 3.50 -8.43 -2.85
C ASP A 24 4.36 -9.45 -2.07
N PRO A 25 4.15 -9.57 -0.75
CA PRO A 25 4.89 -10.50 0.08
C PRO A 25 4.39 -11.95 -0.05
N LEU A 26 3.25 -12.17 -0.70
CA LEU A 26 2.68 -13.50 -0.93
C LEU A 26 3.05 -14.08 -2.30
N GLU A 27 3.69 -13.28 -3.15
CA GLU A 27 4.09 -13.66 -4.52
C GLU A 27 2.87 -14.10 -5.35
N ILE A 28 1.79 -13.30 -5.30
CA ILE A 28 0.51 -13.59 -5.97
C ILE A 28 0.16 -12.56 -7.05
N ASN A 29 1.04 -11.61 -7.36
CA ASN A 29 0.72 -10.52 -8.27
C ASN A 29 0.60 -10.89 -9.75
N ASP A 30 0.91 -12.15 -10.09
CA ASP A 30 0.67 -12.78 -11.39
C ASP A 30 -0.70 -13.49 -11.47
N GLU A 31 -1.35 -13.71 -10.33
CA GLU A 31 -2.68 -14.34 -10.25
C GLU A 31 -3.80 -13.30 -10.30
N GLU A 32 -4.40 -13.12 -11.49
CA GLU A 32 -5.45 -12.11 -11.71
C GLU A 32 -6.65 -12.25 -10.75
N ASN A 33 -6.96 -13.47 -10.33
CA ASN A 33 -8.04 -13.75 -9.38
C ASN A 33 -7.77 -13.22 -7.96
N CYS A 34 -6.53 -12.86 -7.65
CA CYS A 34 -6.12 -12.33 -6.35
C CYS A 34 -5.93 -10.80 -6.36
N ARG A 35 -6.28 -10.10 -7.46
CA ARG A 35 -5.99 -8.67 -7.62
C ARG A 35 -6.51 -7.78 -6.49
N ASP A 36 -7.58 -8.18 -5.84
CA ASP A 36 -8.21 -7.43 -4.75
C ASP A 36 -7.63 -7.73 -3.34
N GLU A 37 -6.71 -8.68 -3.20
CA GLU A 37 -6.14 -9.12 -1.91
C GLU A 37 -5.59 -7.94 -1.08
N TYR A 38 -4.98 -6.96 -1.72
CA TYR A 38 -4.35 -5.82 -1.04
C TYR A 38 -5.21 -4.54 -0.95
N GLN A 39 -6.43 -4.55 -1.51
CA GLN A 39 -7.26 -3.34 -1.57
C GLN A 39 -7.65 -2.82 -0.18
N SER A 40 -7.89 -3.72 0.78
CA SER A 40 -8.25 -3.34 2.15
C SER A 40 -7.12 -2.57 2.84
N TYR A 41 -5.86 -2.97 2.61
CA TYR A 41 -4.68 -2.29 3.15
C TYR A 41 -4.46 -0.93 2.49
N ALA A 42 -4.72 -0.82 1.18
CA ALA A 42 -4.66 0.46 0.48
C ALA A 42 -5.60 1.50 1.11
N TYR A 43 -6.82 1.10 1.47
CA TYR A 43 -7.77 1.98 2.16
C TYR A 43 -7.20 2.49 3.50
N VAL A 44 -6.64 1.60 4.33
CA VAL A 44 -6.05 1.98 5.64
C VAL A 44 -4.88 2.94 5.45
N LEU A 45 -3.96 2.64 4.53
CA LEU A 45 -2.79 3.45 4.22
C LEU A 45 -3.16 4.85 3.74
N THR A 46 -4.18 5.00 2.88
CA THR A 46 -4.64 6.34 2.49
C THR A 46 -5.18 7.16 3.66
N GLY A 47 -5.86 6.50 4.61
CA GLY A 47 -6.29 7.12 5.85
C GLY A 47 -5.12 7.56 6.72
N MET A 48 -4.06 6.75 6.81
CA MET A 48 -2.82 7.08 7.53
C MET A 48 -2.13 8.31 6.92
N LEU A 49 -1.95 8.33 5.60
CA LEU A 49 -1.37 9.46 4.87
C LEU A 49 -2.18 10.75 5.07
N GLY A 50 -3.51 10.64 5.03
CA GLY A 50 -4.43 11.76 5.31
C GLY A 50 -4.28 12.34 6.71
N ARG A 51 -3.85 11.54 7.69
CA ARG A 51 -3.56 11.97 9.07
C ARG A 51 -2.11 12.45 9.26
N GLY A 52 -1.30 12.45 8.21
CA GLY A 52 0.09 12.91 8.26
C GLY A 52 1.10 11.82 8.61
N ALA A 53 0.76 10.55 8.43
CA ALA A 53 1.71 9.47 8.67
C ALA A 53 2.95 9.59 7.76
N ASP A 54 4.12 9.37 8.34
CA ASP A 54 5.39 9.42 7.62
C ASP A 54 5.80 8.05 7.04
N LYS A 55 6.91 8.04 6.31
CA LYS A 55 7.45 6.82 5.69
C LYS A 55 7.72 5.70 6.71
N HIS A 56 8.19 6.04 7.91
CA HIS A 56 8.53 5.05 8.92
C HIS A 56 7.27 4.37 9.45
N GLU A 57 6.22 5.14 9.71
CA GLU A 57 4.92 4.62 10.13
C GLU A 57 4.28 3.73 9.05
N ILE A 58 4.38 4.12 7.77
CA ILE A 58 3.91 3.32 6.64
C ILE A 58 4.70 2.00 6.52
N ALA A 59 6.03 2.05 6.61
CA ALA A 59 6.88 0.86 6.56
C ALA A 59 6.60 -0.09 7.74
N GLN A 60 6.42 0.46 8.94
CA GLN A 60 6.08 -0.33 10.13
C GLN A 60 4.72 -1.02 9.97
N TYR A 61 3.72 -0.33 9.44
CA TYR A 61 2.41 -0.94 9.19
C TYR A 61 2.49 -2.09 8.17
N LEU A 62 3.21 -1.91 7.06
CA LEU A 62 3.44 -2.97 6.08
C LEU A 62 4.21 -4.16 6.66
N ALA A 63 5.19 -3.91 7.54
CA ALA A 63 5.89 -4.96 8.27
C ALA A 63 4.94 -5.75 9.20
N GLN A 64 4.07 -5.03 9.92
CA GLN A 64 3.07 -5.64 10.80
C GLN A 64 2.09 -6.52 10.03
N LEU A 65 1.62 -6.10 8.85
CA LEU A 65 0.76 -6.91 8.00
C LEU A 65 1.42 -8.24 7.60
N GLN A 66 2.69 -8.20 7.20
CA GLN A 66 3.46 -9.41 6.86
C GLN A 66 3.50 -10.39 8.04
N SER A 67 3.81 -9.91 9.26
CA SER A 67 3.97 -10.80 10.41
C SER A 67 2.65 -11.23 11.04
N GLU A 68 1.69 -10.32 11.19
CA GLU A 68 0.47 -10.55 11.98
C GLU A 68 -0.72 -11.00 11.12
N ALA A 69 -0.92 -10.39 9.96
CA ALA A 69 -2.03 -10.75 9.09
C ALA A 69 -1.68 -11.96 8.19
N MET A 70 -0.44 -12.05 7.73
CA MET A 70 0.01 -13.08 6.79
C MET A 70 0.85 -14.19 7.45
N GLY A 71 1.29 -14.02 8.70
CA GLY A 71 2.07 -15.02 9.42
C GLY A 71 3.50 -15.25 8.88
N LEU A 72 4.06 -14.28 8.16
CA LEU A 72 5.38 -14.39 7.53
C LEU A 72 6.49 -14.06 8.54
N SER A 73 7.45 -14.98 8.70
CA SER A 73 8.60 -14.81 9.61
C SER A 73 9.84 -14.19 8.94
N GLY A 74 9.83 -14.04 7.61
CA GLY A 74 10.93 -13.49 6.81
C GLY A 74 10.48 -12.26 6.04
N MET A 75 10.52 -11.09 6.68
CA MET A 75 10.16 -9.83 6.00
C MET A 75 11.30 -9.36 5.10
N ASP A 76 11.01 -9.09 3.83
CA ASP A 76 11.90 -8.30 2.97
C ASP A 76 11.83 -6.83 3.40
N LYS A 77 12.63 -6.49 4.41
CA LYS A 77 12.68 -5.15 5.00
C LYS A 77 13.00 -4.08 3.96
N ARG A 78 13.91 -4.38 3.03
CA ARG A 78 14.30 -3.44 1.96
C ARG A 78 13.12 -3.15 1.03
N ARG A 79 12.43 -4.21 0.56
CA ARG A 79 11.23 -4.05 -0.29
C ARG A 79 10.14 -3.28 0.44
N THR A 80 9.93 -3.58 1.72
CA THR A 80 8.94 -2.88 2.56
C THR A 80 9.26 -1.38 2.68
N GLU A 81 10.51 -1.02 2.95
CA GLU A 81 10.95 0.38 3.04
C GLU A 81 10.86 1.12 1.69
N GLN A 82 11.21 0.46 0.59
CA GLN A 82 11.08 1.01 -0.76
C GLN A 82 9.62 1.23 -1.15
N THR A 83 8.73 0.29 -0.80
CA THR A 83 7.28 0.43 -1.01
C THR A 83 6.73 1.62 -0.23
N ALA A 84 7.10 1.74 1.06
CA ALA A 84 6.68 2.87 1.89
C ALA A 84 7.15 4.21 1.32
N GLN A 85 8.40 4.27 0.82
CA GLN A 85 8.92 5.46 0.15
C GLN A 85 8.09 5.82 -1.08
N GLU A 86 7.75 4.85 -1.93
CA GLU A 86 6.96 5.09 -3.14
C GLU A 86 5.55 5.60 -2.81
N ILE A 87 4.91 5.01 -1.79
CA ILE A 87 3.60 5.45 -1.30
C ILE A 87 3.64 6.92 -0.86
N CYS A 88 4.63 7.32 -0.07
CA CYS A 88 4.78 8.71 0.39
C CYS A 88 5.09 9.67 -0.76
N THR A 89 5.94 9.25 -1.72
CA THR A 89 6.24 10.05 -2.92
C THR A 89 4.98 10.29 -3.75
N ALA A 90 4.22 9.23 -4.04
CA ALA A 90 2.98 9.31 -4.79
C ALA A 90 1.94 10.21 -4.09
N TYR A 91 1.87 10.13 -2.76
CA TYR A 91 1.01 11.02 -1.98
C TYR A 91 1.40 12.49 -2.11
N GLY A 92 2.69 12.81 -2.07
CA GLY A 92 3.18 14.17 -2.24
C GLY A 92 2.91 14.76 -3.62
N GLN A 93 2.83 13.93 -4.67
CA GLN A 93 2.52 14.37 -6.04
C GLN A 93 1.03 14.61 -6.30
N LEU A 94 0.15 14.00 -5.51
CA LEU A 94 -1.30 14.11 -5.64
C LEU A 94 -1.91 15.22 -4.76
N ARG A 95 -1.08 15.90 -3.96
CA ARG A 95 -1.47 17.02 -3.09
C ARG A 95 -1.40 18.36 -3.79
#